data_AF-A0A256FL70-F1
#
_entry.id   AF-A0A256FL70-F1
#
_cell.length_a   1.000
_cell.length_b   1.000
_cell.length_c   1.000
_cell.angle_alpha   90.00
_cell.angle_beta   90.00
_cell.angle_gamma   90.00
#
_symmetry.space_group_name_H-M   'P 1'
#
loop_
_entity.id
_entity.type
_entity.pdbx_description
1 polymer ?
#
loop_
_entity_poly.entity_id
_entity_poly.type
_entity_poly.pdbx_seq_one_letter_code
_entity_poly.pdbx_strand_id
1 'polypeptide(L)' 'MVQRETAHRKTLAYIEDMLQELVKMARATDSHLLAYLMDMALQEVRDNQHNYTYD' A
#
# COMPACT_ATOMS: atom_id res chain seq x y z
N MET A 1 18.56 -0.16 -16.68
CA MET A 1 17.71 -0.90 -15.71
C MET A 1 17.37 -0.04 -14.50
N VAL A 2 18.35 0.66 -13.90
CA VAL A 2 18.19 1.56 -12.73
C VAL A 2 17.00 2.56 -12.78
N GLN A 3 16.74 3.24 -13.90
CA GLN A 3 15.63 4.22 -13.97
C GLN A 3 14.24 3.59 -13.84
N ARG A 4 14.04 2.37 -14.36
CA ARG A 4 12.75 1.68 -14.35
C ARG A 4 12.41 1.17 -12.95
N GLU A 5 13.40 0.62 -12.25
CA GLU A 5 13.28 0.22 -10.84
C GLU A 5 13.03 1.42 -9.93
N THR A 6 13.71 2.54 -10.16
CA THR A 6 13.52 3.78 -9.38
C THR A 6 12.11 4.36 -9.58
N ALA A 7 11.60 4.36 -10.82
CA ALA A 7 10.23 4.79 -11.11
C ALA A 7 9.20 3.85 -10.47
N HIS A 8 9.43 2.53 -10.57
CA HIS A 8 8.53 1.53 -9.99
C HIS A 8 8.44 1.64 -8.46
N ARG A 9 9.57 1.79 -7.76
CA ARG A 9 9.61 2.00 -6.30
C ARG A 9 8.86 3.27 -5.88
N LYS A 10 9.01 4.36 -6.62
CA LYS A 10 8.25 5.61 -6.37
C LYS A 10 6.75 5.41 -6.53
N THR A 11 6.33 4.69 -7.58
CA THR A 11 4.91 4.36 -7.78
C THR A 11 4.36 3.51 -6.65
N LEU A 12 5.10 2.50 -6.18
CA LEU A 12 4.68 1.65 -5.07
C LEU A 12 4.56 2.45 -3.75
N ALA A 13 5.53 3.33 -3.46
CA ALA A 13 5.46 4.21 -2.30
C ALA A 13 4.22 5.13 -2.34
N TYR A 14 3.91 5.69 -3.51
CA TYR A 14 2.70 6.51 -3.69
C TYR A 14 1.42 5.70 -3.46
N ILE A 15 1.36 4.46 -3.93
CA ILE A 15 0.21 3.56 -3.70
C ILE A 15 0.07 3.24 -2.21
N GLU A 16 1.17 2.99 -1.51
CA GLU A 16 1.15 2.75 -0.07
C GLU A 16 0.61 3.97 0.70
N ASP A 17 1.13 5.17 0.42
CA ASP A 17 0.66 6.41 1.04
C ASP A 17 -0.85 6.63 0.81
N MET A 18 -1.31 6.38 -0.42
CA MET A 18 -2.73 6.49 -0.75
C MET A 18 -3.59 5.48 0.04
N LEU A 19 -3.14 4.23 0.15
CA LEU A 19 -3.85 3.20 0.93
C LEU A 19 -3.89 3.54 2.42
N GLN A 20 -2.82 4.11 2.98
CA GLN A 20 -2.81 4.56 4.38
C GLN A 20 -3.88 5.63 4.64
N GLU A 21 -4.06 6.59 3.74
CA GLU A 21 -5.12 7.59 3.85
C GLU A 21 -6.52 6.97 3.71
N LEU A 22 -6.70 6.03 2.77
CA LEU A 22 -7.97 5.33 2.60
C LEU A 22 -8.35 4.50 3.84
N VAL A 23 -7.38 3.86 4.50
CA VAL A 23 -7.62 3.16 5.78
C VAL A 23 -8.11 4.13 6.86
N LYS A 24 -7.49 5.32 6.99
CA LYS A 24 -7.93 6.33 7.96
C LYS A 24 -9.36 6.76 7.70
N MET A 25 -9.73 7.00 6.43
CA MET A 25 -11.09 7.35 6.04
C MET A 25 -12.07 6.20 6.32
N ALA A 26 -11.71 4.96 5.96
CA ALA A 26 -12.54 3.79 6.18
C ALA A 26 -12.83 3.54 7.66
N ARG A 27 -11.85 3.75 8.55
CA ARG A 27 -12.02 3.66 10.01
C ARG A 27 -12.92 4.75 10.59
N ALA A 28 -13.10 5.86 9.89
CA ALA A 28 -14.05 6.91 10.26
C ALA A 28 -15.49 6.60 9.80
N THR A 29 -15.69 5.52 9.04
CA THR A 29 -17.03 5.03 8.67
C THR A 29 -17.50 3.96 9.66
N ASP A 30 -18.81 3.71 9.69
CA ASP A 30 -19.40 2.62 10.50
C ASP A 30 -19.19 1.23 9.87
N SER A 31 -18.46 1.12 8.75
CA SER A 31 -18.22 -0.14 8.06
C SER A 31 -16.89 -0.77 8.48
N HIS A 32 -16.93 -1.61 9.50
CA HIS A 32 -15.77 -2.39 9.94
C HIS A 32 -15.21 -3.30 8.84
N LEU A 33 -16.07 -3.83 7.97
CA LEU A 33 -15.65 -4.65 6.83
C LEU A 33 -14.81 -3.83 5.84
N LEU A 34 -15.17 -2.57 5.59
CA LEU A 34 -14.40 -1.69 4.71
C LEU A 34 -13.02 -1.40 5.29
N ALA A 35 -12.93 -1.06 6.58
CA ALA A 35 -11.65 -0.84 7.25
C ALA A 35 -10.75 -2.08 7.17
N TYR A 36 -11.31 -3.26 7.42
CA TYR A 36 -10.60 -4.53 7.33
C TYR A 36 -10.06 -4.83 5.92
N LEU A 37 -10.88 -4.64 4.89
CA LEU A 37 -10.46 -4.85 3.49
C LEU A 37 -9.34 -3.88 3.09
N MET A 38 -9.44 -2.63 3.52
CA MET A 38 -8.39 -1.62 3.26
C MET A 38 -7.10 -1.93 4.00
N ASP A 39 -7.18 -2.40 5.25
CA ASP A 39 -6.01 -2.83 6.02
C ASP A 39 -5.31 -4.04 5.37
N MET A 40 -6.07 -5.01 4.84
CA MET A 40 -5.50 -6.13 4.08
C MET A 40 -4.81 -5.68 2.79
N ALA A 41 -5.42 -4.77 2.03
CA ALA A 41 -4.81 -4.24 0.80
C ALA A 41 -3.50 -3.49 1.08
N LEU A 42 -3.45 -2.73 2.19
CA LEU A 42 -2.21 -2.07 2.63
C LEU A 42 -1.13 -3.08 3.02
N GLN A 43 -1.50 -4.16 3.70
CA GLN A 43 -0.56 -5.21 4.07
C GLN A 43 0.03 -5.91 2.83
N GLU A 44 -0.81 -6.25 1.84
CA GLU A 44 -0.36 -6.89 0.60
C GLU A 44 0.66 -6.03 -0.18
N VAL A 45 0.46 -4.71 -0.21
CA VAL A 45 1.44 -3.80 -0.84
C VAL A 45 2.77 -3.79 -0.09
N ARG A 46 2.74 -3.76 1.25
CA ARG A 46 3.95 -3.79 2.08
C ARG A 46 4.73 -5.09 1.93
N ASP A 47 4.02 -6.22 1.91
CA ASP A 47 4.63 -7.54 1.73
C ASP A 47 5.31 -7.65 0.36
N ASN A 48 4.65 -7.13 -0.68
CA ASN A 48 5.22 -7.09 -2.03
C ASN A 48 6.44 -6.17 -2.13
N GLN A 49 6.45 -5.01 -1.46
CA GLN A 49 7.63 -4.15 -1.41
C GLN A 49 8.82 -4.81 -0.72
N HIS A 50 8.60 -5.59 0.35
CA HIS A 50 9.68 -6.30 1.04
C HIS A 50 10.37 -7.32 0.13
N ASN A 51 9.61 -8.02 -0.73
CA ASN A 51 10.15 -8.97 -1.69
C ASN A 51 11.08 -8.30 -2.73
N TYR A 52 10.83 -7.04 -3.12
CA TYR A 52 11.71 -6.28 -4.03
C TYR A 52 13.00 -5.74 -3.39
N THR A 53 13.22 -5.99 -2.10
CA THR A 53 14.40 -5.50 -1.36
C THR A 53 15.49 -6.56 -1.20
N TYR A 54 15.18 -7.83 -1.52
CA TYR A 54 16.09 -8.98 -1.40
C TYR A 54 16.43 -9.69 -2.73
N ASP A 55 15.94 -9.17 -3.86
CA ASP A 55 16.39 -9.50 -5.22
C ASP A 55 17.34 -8.40 -5.75
#